data_AF-A0A1F9IXE5-F1
#
_entry.id   AF-A0A1F9IXE5-F1
#
_cell.length_a   1.000
_cell.length_b   1.000
_cell.length_c   1.000
_cell.angle_alpha   90.00
_cell.angle_beta   90.00
_cell.angle_gamma   90.00
#
_symmetry.space_group_name_H-M   'P 1'
#
loop_
_entity.id
_entity.type
_entity.pdbx_description
1 polymer ?
#
loop_
_entity_poly.entity_id
_entity_poly.type
_entity_poly.pdbx_seq_one_letter_code
_entity_poly.pdbx_strand_id
1 'polypeptide(L)'
;MSFRADIKALSAELVEVFGEAAVLTDETGSSNIKVVFDERFESVGFDIGEVASRYSAAKVKTVDVAHAKHDDTLVVDGVTYTIIGIQPDGLGITLLTLSGI
;
A
#
# COMPACT_ATOMS: atom_id res chain seq x y z
N MET A 1 13.47 -24.13 11.44
CA MET A 1 12.59 -23.13 10.79
C MET A 1 11.44 -22.85 11.74
N SER A 2 11.06 -21.59 11.90
CA SER A 2 9.94 -21.18 12.75
C SER A 2 8.77 -20.85 11.84
N PHE A 3 7.58 -21.39 12.13
CA PHE A 3 6.37 -21.18 11.35
C PHE A 3 6.07 -19.70 11.04
N ARG A 4 6.42 -18.79 11.96
CA ARG A 4 6.26 -17.34 11.77
C ARG A 4 7.20 -16.77 10.70
N ALA A 5 8.43 -17.29 10.61
CA ALA A 5 9.39 -16.90 9.59
C ALA A 5 8.94 -17.41 8.21
N ASP A 6 8.40 -18.63 8.16
CA ASP A 6 7.92 -19.23 6.92
C ASP A 6 6.69 -18.49 6.36
N ILE A 7 5.74 -18.08 7.23
CA ILE A 7 4.60 -17.24 6.82
C ILE A 7 5.05 -15.88 6.28
N LYS A 8 6.05 -15.25 6.90
CA LYS A 8 6.60 -13.96 6.44
C LYS A 8 7.27 -14.08 5.06
N ALA A 9 7.90 -15.21 4.78
CA ALA A 9 8.49 -15.46 3.47
C ALA A 9 7.40 -15.65 2.40
N LEU A 10 6.35 -16.40 2.71
CA LEU A 10 5.21 -16.63 1.80
C LEU A 10 4.44 -15.34 1.50
N SER A 11 4.23 -14.48 2.50
CA SER A 11 3.55 -13.19 2.29
C SER A 11 4.36 -12.28 1.35
N ALA A 12 5.68 -12.25 1.52
CA ALA A 12 6.59 -11.51 0.64
C ALA A 12 6.59 -12.08 -0.80
N GLU A 13 6.51 -13.39 -0.96
CA GLU A 13 6.42 -14.03 -2.28
C GLU A 13 5.10 -13.70 -2.99
N LEU A 14 3.99 -13.58 -2.25
CA LEU A 14 2.70 -13.19 -2.83
C LEU A 14 2.79 -11.81 -3.52
N VAL A 15 3.45 -10.84 -2.89
CA VAL A 15 3.68 -9.51 -3.48
C VAL A 15 4.62 -9.58 -4.68
N GLU A 16 5.55 -10.54 -4.73
CA GLU A 16 6.41 -10.71 -5.91
C GLU A 16 5.67 -11.27 -7.13
N VAL A 17 4.70 -12.16 -6.89
CA VAL A 17 3.95 -12.88 -7.93
C VAL A 17 2.77 -12.06 -8.45
N PHE A 18 2.03 -11.40 -7.55
CA PHE A 18 0.82 -10.64 -7.90
C PHE A 18 1.01 -9.13 -7.85
N GLY A 19 2.19 -8.66 -7.45
CA GLY A 19 2.48 -7.23 -7.38
C GLY A 19 2.78 -6.65 -8.74
N GLU A 20 2.24 -5.47 -8.97
CA GLU A 20 2.52 -4.60 -10.10
C GLU A 20 3.68 -3.67 -9.73
N ALA A 21 4.37 -3.18 -10.76
CA ALA A 21 5.47 -2.24 -10.56
C ALA A 21 4.90 -0.87 -10.16
N ALA A 22 5.42 -0.33 -9.06
CA ALA A 22 5.08 1.00 -8.59
C ALA A 22 6.32 1.79 -8.24
N VAL A 23 6.18 3.11 -8.23
CA VAL A 23 7.26 4.03 -7.84
C VAL A 23 6.83 4.76 -6.58
N LEU A 24 7.47 4.47 -5.46
CA LEU A 24 7.32 5.23 -4.22
C LEU A 24 8.26 6.43 -4.28
N THR A 25 7.73 7.63 -4.06
CA THR A 25 8.53 8.85 -3.91
C THR A 25 8.33 9.39 -2.50
N ASP A 26 9.43 9.36 -1.75
CA ASP A 26 9.53 9.88 -0.38
C ASP A 26 10.52 11.07 -0.33
N GLU A 27 10.78 11.60 0.87
CA GLU A 27 11.75 12.69 1.09
C GLU A 27 13.20 12.33 0.68
N THR A 28 13.53 11.04 0.56
CA THR A 28 14.86 10.54 0.21
C THR A 28 15.04 10.31 -1.29
N GLY A 29 13.94 10.16 -2.02
CA GLY A 29 13.91 10.06 -3.48
C GLY A 29 12.83 9.09 -3.98
N SER A 30 12.95 8.69 -5.24
CA SER A 30 12.05 7.70 -5.84
C SER A 30 12.67 6.31 -5.82
N SER A 31 11.89 5.31 -5.44
CA SER A 31 12.25 3.90 -5.40
C SER A 31 11.24 3.04 -6.15
N ASN A 32 11.74 2.04 -6.90
CA ASN A 32 10.88 1.07 -7.58
C ASN A 32 10.53 -0.05 -6.61
N ILE A 33 9.24 -0.25 -6.39
CA ILE A 33 8.70 -1.25 -5.48
C ILE A 33 7.63 -2.09 -6.18
N LYS A 34 7.26 -3.22 -5.58
CA LYS A 34 6.12 -4.01 -6.04
C LYS A 34 4.97 -3.87 -5.06
N VAL A 35 3.78 -3.64 -5.60
CA VAL A 35 2.56 -3.48 -4.80
C VAL A 35 1.42 -4.29 -5.40
N VAL A 36 0.63 -4.94 -4.55
CA VAL A 36 -0.66 -5.49 -4.96
C VAL A 36 -1.68 -4.37 -4.78
N PHE A 37 -2.06 -3.75 -5.89
CA PHE A 37 -3.01 -2.64 -5.92
C PHE A 37 -4.45 -3.18 -5.93
N ASP A 38 -5.31 -2.57 -5.12
CA ASP A 38 -6.72 -2.91 -4.98
C ASP A 38 -7.52 -1.60 -4.96
N GLU A 39 -8.22 -1.32 -6.06
CA GLU A 39 -9.16 -0.19 -6.13
C GLU A 39 -10.40 -0.49 -5.28
N ARG A 40 -10.32 -0.23 -3.98
CA ARG A 40 -11.47 -0.36 -3.08
C ARG A 40 -12.41 0.83 -3.24
N PHE A 41 -13.68 0.55 -3.49
CA PHE A 41 -14.74 1.51 -3.32
C PHE A 41 -15.42 1.24 -1.99
N GLU A 42 -15.13 2.05 -0.97
CA GLU A 42 -15.88 2.02 0.30
C GLU A 42 -16.78 3.25 0.38
N SER A 43 -18.10 3.04 0.26
CA SER A 43 -19.08 4.02 0.72
C SER A 43 -19.08 4.02 2.25
N VAL A 44 -18.41 4.99 2.85
CA VAL A 44 -18.56 5.28 4.28
C VAL A 44 -19.92 5.93 4.50
N GLY A 45 -20.93 5.10 4.80
CA GLY A 45 -22.24 5.56 5.23
C GLY A 45 -22.16 6.10 6.66
N PHE A 46 -22.07 7.42 6.82
CA PHE A 46 -22.31 8.09 8.09
C PHE A 46 -23.61 8.89 7.99
N ASP A 47 -24.44 8.79 9.02
CA ASP A 47 -25.85 9.27 9.13
C ASP A 47 -26.01 10.80 9.06
N ILE A 48 -25.05 11.54 8.48
CA ILE A 48 -25.02 13.01 8.38
C ILE A 48 -24.53 13.56 7.03
N GLY A 49 -24.31 12.71 6.02
CA GLY A 49 -23.96 13.15 4.66
C GLY A 49 -23.02 12.17 3.97
N GLU A 50 -23.46 11.64 2.83
CA GLU A 50 -22.66 10.72 2.03
C GLU A 50 -21.46 11.46 1.42
N VAL A 51 -20.28 11.27 1.99
CA VAL A 51 -19.02 11.53 1.28
C VAL A 51 -18.57 10.18 0.72
N ALA A 52 -18.95 9.91 -0.53
CA ALA A 52 -18.39 8.78 -1.28
C ALA A 52 -16.92 9.06 -1.50
N SER A 53 -16.07 8.55 -0.62
CA SER A 53 -14.63 8.77 -0.69
C SER A 53 -13.96 7.54 -1.25
N ARG A 54 -13.43 7.67 -2.47
CA ARG A 54 -12.84 6.58 -3.23
C ARG A 54 -11.38 6.43 -2.80
N TYR A 55 -11.12 5.59 -1.80
CA TYR A 55 -9.77 5.31 -1.34
C TYR A 55 -9.24 4.02 -1.96
N SER A 56 -8.11 4.11 -2.65
CA SER A 56 -7.44 2.92 -3.15
C SER A 56 -6.58 2.30 -2.05
N ALA A 57 -6.28 1.00 -2.14
CA ALA A 57 -5.43 0.31 -1.19
C ALA A 57 -4.29 -0.38 -1.92
N ALA A 58 -3.09 -0.36 -1.35
CA ALA A 58 -1.95 -1.08 -1.87
C ALA A 58 -1.31 -1.94 -0.78
N LYS A 59 -1.09 -3.22 -1.06
CA LYS A 59 -0.33 -4.11 -0.19
C LYS A 59 1.10 -4.21 -0.68
N VAL A 60 2.05 -3.92 0.20
CA VAL A 60 3.47 -3.80 -0.12
C VAL A 60 4.29 -4.49 0.96
N LYS A 61 5.51 -4.93 0.65
CA LYS A 61 6.41 -5.44 1.68
C LYS A 61 6.78 -4.34 2.66
N THR A 62 6.71 -4.63 3.96
CA THR A 62 7.04 -3.65 5.01
C THR A 62 8.45 -3.10 4.91
N VAL A 63 9.40 -3.90 4.39
CA VAL A 63 10.79 -3.46 4.18
C VAL A 63 10.90 -2.38 3.11
N ASP A 64 10.09 -2.44 2.06
CA ASP A 64 10.15 -1.50 0.94
C ASP A 64 9.52 -0.14 1.30
N VAL A 65 8.72 -0.10 2.36
CA VAL A 65 8.03 1.11 2.85
C VAL A 65 8.39 1.45 4.29
N ALA A 66 9.53 0.99 4.78
CA ALA A 66 9.97 1.22 6.15
C ALA A 66 10.15 2.72 6.47
N HIS A 67 10.39 3.54 5.44
CA HIS A 67 10.57 4.98 5.54
C HIS A 67 9.37 5.79 5.03
N ALA A 68 8.35 5.13 4.48
CA ALA A 68 7.18 5.79 3.94
C ALA A 68 6.41 6.52 5.06
N LYS A 69 5.89 7.70 4.74
CA LYS A 69 5.12 8.56 5.61
C LYS A 69 3.81 8.97 4.95
N HIS A 70 2.95 9.60 5.73
CA HIS A 70 1.81 10.32 5.16
C HIS A 70 2.31 11.41 4.21
N ASP A 71 1.52 11.69 3.18
CA ASP A 71 1.80 12.66 2.10
C ASP A 71 2.88 12.25 1.09
N ASP A 72 3.58 11.14 1.30
CA ASP A 72 4.41 10.52 0.27
C ASP A 72 3.55 10.08 -0.91
N THR A 73 4.16 9.96 -2.09
CA THR A 73 3.43 9.63 -3.32
C THR A 73 3.80 8.24 -3.84
N LEU A 74 2.80 7.53 -4.33
CA LEU A 74 2.94 6.23 -4.97
C LEU A 74 2.38 6.33 -6.38
N VAL A 75 3.20 6.04 -7.37
CA VAL A 75 2.76 5.95 -8.77
C VAL A 75 2.54 4.50 -9.13
N VAL A 76 1.30 4.15 -9.49
CA VAL A 76 0.91 2.80 -9.95
C VAL A 76 0.29 2.97 -11.33
N ASP A 77 0.78 2.23 -12.33
CA ASP A 77 0.31 2.32 -13.73
C ASP A 77 0.25 3.76 -14.30
N GLY A 78 1.14 4.63 -13.82
CA GLY A 78 1.21 6.03 -14.24
C GLY A 78 0.20 6.97 -13.57
N VAL A 79 -0.62 6.46 -12.64
CA VAL A 79 -1.51 7.26 -11.80
C VAL A 79 -0.80 7.54 -10.47
N THR A 80 -0.75 8.82 -10.09
CA THR A 80 -0.17 9.25 -8.82
C THR A 80 -1.21 9.22 -7.71
N TYR A 81 -0.87 8.54 -6.62
CA TYR A 81 -1.65 8.49 -5.40
C TYR A 81 -0.87 9.06 -4.23
N THR A 82 -1.57 9.69 -3.29
CA THR A 82 -1.00 10.15 -2.03
C THR A 82 -1.26 9.13 -0.93
N ILE A 83 -0.23 8.82 -0.13
CA ILE A 83 -0.35 7.94 1.03
C ILE A 83 -1.04 8.68 2.17
N ILE A 84 -2.24 8.23 2.53
CA ILE A 84 -3.03 8.78 3.63
C ILE A 84 -3.13 7.85 4.84
N GLY A 85 -2.72 6.59 4.69
CA GLY A 85 -2.73 5.59 5.77
C GLY A 85 -1.62 4.56 5.59
N ILE A 86 -1.00 4.15 6.69
CA ILE A 86 0.06 3.13 6.72
C ILE A 86 -0.25 2.16 7.86
N GLN A 87 -0.55 0.91 7.51
CA GLN A 87 -0.91 -0.12 8.49
C GLN A 87 -0.08 -1.40 8.27
N PRO A 88 0.97 -1.64 9.08
CA PRO A 88 1.71 -2.90 9.04
C PRO A 88 0.89 -4.05 9.64
N ASP A 89 0.95 -5.23 9.02
CA ASP A 89 0.20 -6.43 9.45
C ASP A 89 0.96 -7.29 10.49
N GLY A 90 2.22 -6.96 10.77
CA GLY A 90 3.10 -7.72 11.67
C GLY A 90 3.66 -9.03 11.08
N LEU A 91 3.27 -9.38 9.85
CA LEU A 91 3.71 -10.54 9.07
C LEU A 91 4.57 -10.14 7.86
N GLY A 92 4.97 -8.87 7.78
CA GLY A 92 5.91 -8.36 6.77
C GLY A 92 5.25 -7.70 5.57
N ILE A 93 3.93 -7.52 5.59
CA ILE A 93 3.19 -6.72 4.62
C ILE A 93 2.64 -5.47 5.31
N THR A 94 2.65 -4.38 4.58
CA THR A 94 2.02 -3.12 4.99
C THR A 94 0.89 -2.83 4.02
N LEU A 95 -0.27 -2.49 4.56
CA LEU A 95 -1.39 -1.94 3.82
C LEU A 95 -1.23 -0.42 3.79
N LEU A 96 -1.15 0.13 2.58
CA LEU A 96 -1.19 1.57 2.33
C LEU A 96 -2.61 1.96 1.90
N THR A 97 -3.15 2.99 2.53
CA THR A 97 -4.38 3.65 2.08
C THR A 97 -3.99 4.84 1.23
N LEU A 98 -4.59 4.95 0.06
CA LEU A 98 -4.21 5.85 -1.02
C LEU A 98 -5.38 6.75 -1.40
N SER A 99 -5.10 8.03 -1.60
CA SER A 99 -6.02 8.97 -2.24
C SER A 99 -5.55 9.29 -3.65
N GLY A 100 -6.43 9.13 -4.63
CA GLY A 100 -6.14 9.59 -6.00
C GLY A 100 -6.10 11.11 -6.07
N ILE A 101 -5.25 11.64 -6.97
CA ILE A 101 -5.16 13.06 -7.32
C ILE A 101 -5.91 13.29 -8.63
#